data_AF-A0A370L9Q7-F1
#
_entry.id   AF-A0A370L9Q7-F1
#
_cell.length_a   1.000
_cell.length_b   1.000
_cell.length_c   1.000
_cell.angle_alpha   90.00
_cell.angle_beta   90.00
_cell.angle_gamma   90.00
#
_symmetry.space_group_name_H-M   'P 1'
#
loop_
_entity.id
_entity.type
_entity.pdbx_description
1 polymer ?
#
loop_
_entity_poly.entity_id
_entity_poly.type
_entity_poly.pdbx_seq_one_letter_code
_entity_poly.pdbx_strand_id
1 'polypeptide(L)'
;MPIDLSNPQVTAALVAGVVALVIGFLTVVINSMVTARVASQKVRADRDQALSEKAWADYELRRDVYLGLAGQVDALFEGGTTAARVELNRMARRVRLVGSDQVVLALNELFEAIRNGSGQAVLERCYRALFNAMRRDIRELRVLPPRGTDLNEDAFPIEGAGG
;
A
#
# COMPACT_ATOMS: atom_id res chain seq x y z
N MET A 1 -5.80 64.06 34.66
CA MET A 1 -7.18 64.60 34.62
C MET A 1 -8.14 63.44 34.82
N PRO A 2 -9.06 63.48 35.79
CA PRO A 2 -10.08 62.46 35.92
C PRO A 2 -11.02 62.49 34.70
N ILE A 3 -11.35 61.33 34.14
CA ILE A 3 -12.29 61.19 33.04
C ILE A 3 -13.69 61.49 33.59
N ASP A 4 -14.36 62.50 33.04
CA ASP A 4 -15.74 62.83 33.43
C ASP A 4 -16.73 61.89 32.74
N LEU A 5 -17.19 60.89 33.49
CA LEU A 5 -18.14 59.86 33.06
C LEU A 5 -19.60 60.33 33.03
N SER A 6 -19.88 61.56 33.48
CA SER A 6 -21.22 62.15 33.40
C SER A 6 -21.57 62.63 31.99
N ASN A 7 -20.55 62.81 31.12
CA ASN A 7 -20.74 63.18 29.72
C ASN A 7 -21.10 61.93 28.88
N PRO A 8 -22.33 61.84 28.34
CA PRO A 8 -22.81 60.66 27.62
C PRO A 8 -21.98 60.33 26.38
N GLN A 9 -21.33 61.32 25.75
CA GLN A 9 -20.48 61.11 24.58
C GLN A 9 -19.16 60.39 24.94
N VAL A 10 -18.57 60.76 26.09
CA VAL A 10 -17.33 60.14 26.59
C VAL A 10 -17.58 58.69 26.99
N THR A 11 -18.68 58.44 27.69
CA THR A 11 -19.08 57.09 28.13
C THR A 11 -19.42 56.20 26.93
N ALA A 12 -20.14 56.72 25.92
CA ALA A 12 -20.45 55.97 24.70
C ALA A 12 -19.19 55.62 23.88
N ALA A 13 -18.24 56.54 23.75
CA ALA A 13 -16.98 56.28 23.04
C ALA A 13 -16.12 55.22 23.74
N LEU A 14 -16.10 55.22 25.08
CA LEU A 14 -15.36 54.24 25.87
C LEU A 14 -15.96 52.84 25.75
N VAL A 15 -17.30 52.73 25.81
CA VAL A 15 -18.01 51.46 25.58
C VAL A 15 -17.80 50.97 24.16
N ALA A 16 -17.92 51.84 23.15
CA ALA A 16 -17.68 51.48 21.75
C ALA A 16 -16.24 50.98 21.51
N GLY A 17 -15.24 51.62 22.12
CA GLY A 17 -13.84 51.20 22.05
C GLY A 17 -13.59 49.84 22.69
N VAL A 18 -14.20 49.58 23.86
CA VAL A 18 -14.10 48.27 24.54
C VAL A 18 -14.79 47.19 23.71
N VAL A 19 -15.99 47.45 23.18
CA VAL A 19 -16.71 46.49 22.33
C VAL A 19 -15.91 46.19 21.05
N ALA A 20 -15.33 47.20 20.40
CA ALA A 20 -14.49 47.01 19.23
C ALA A 20 -13.24 46.16 19.52
N LEU A 21 -12.60 46.37 20.68
CA LEU A 21 -11.48 45.55 21.15
C LEU A 21 -11.87 44.09 21.38
N VAL A 22 -13.01 43.86 22.02
CA VAL A 22 -13.53 42.50 22.28
C VAL A 22 -13.87 41.79 20.97
N ILE A 23 -14.53 42.48 20.03
CA ILE A 23 -14.85 41.93 18.71
C ILE A 23 -13.56 41.62 17.93
N GLY A 24 -12.58 42.53 17.92
CA GLY A 24 -11.30 42.31 17.26
C GLY A 24 -10.56 41.11 17.84
N PHE A 25 -10.51 40.99 19.16
CA PHE A 25 -9.89 39.87 19.85
C PHE A 25 -10.59 38.53 19.53
N LEU A 26 -11.93 38.48 19.64
CA LEU A 26 -12.70 37.29 19.29
C LEU A 26 -12.50 36.87 17.84
N THR A 27 -12.45 37.84 16.92
CA THR A 27 -12.24 37.57 15.49
C THR A 27 -10.88 36.91 15.25
N VAL A 28 -9.81 37.40 15.90
CA VAL A 28 -8.48 36.80 15.79
C VAL A 28 -8.47 35.38 16.35
N VAL A 29 -9.03 35.17 17.56
CA VAL A 29 -9.07 33.84 18.18
C VAL A 29 -9.85 32.85 17.32
N ILE A 30 -11.02 33.22 16.82
CA ILE A 30 -11.85 32.36 15.97
C ILE A 30 -11.10 32.01 14.68
N ASN A 31 -10.50 33.00 14.00
CA ASN A 31 -9.74 32.75 12.78
C ASN A 31 -8.53 31.83 13.02
N SER A 32 -7.80 32.01 14.12
CA SER A 32 -6.69 31.12 14.50
C SER A 32 -7.17 29.69 14.75
N MET A 33 -8.28 29.50 15.47
CA MET A 33 -8.84 28.17 15.73
C MET A 33 -9.32 27.48 14.45
N VAL A 34 -10.00 28.22 13.56
CA VAL A 34 -10.45 27.69 12.25
C VAL A 34 -9.25 27.29 11.41
N THR A 35 -8.23 28.14 11.32
CA THR A 35 -7.02 27.87 10.53
C THR A 35 -6.27 26.64 11.04
N ALA A 36 -6.11 26.52 12.37
CA ALA A 36 -5.48 25.35 12.98
C ALA A 36 -6.27 24.06 12.71
N ARG A 37 -7.60 24.12 12.78
CA ARG A 37 -8.47 22.97 12.50
C ARG A 37 -8.36 22.54 11.03
N VAL A 38 -8.44 23.49 10.10
CA VAL A 38 -8.28 23.23 8.66
C VAL A 38 -6.90 22.66 8.36
N ALA A 39 -5.83 23.21 8.94
CA ALA A 39 -4.48 22.69 8.78
C ALA A 39 -4.36 21.25 9.28
N SER A 40 -4.93 20.94 10.45
CA SER A 40 -4.91 19.58 11.00
C SER A 40 -5.69 18.57 10.14
N GLN A 41 -6.83 18.99 9.58
CA GLN A 41 -7.62 18.14 8.67
C GLN A 41 -6.90 17.91 7.35
N LYS A 42 -6.25 18.96 6.81
CA LYS A 42 -5.44 18.84 5.61
C LYS A 42 -4.27 17.88 5.81
N VAL A 43 -3.52 17.99 6.91
CA VAL A 43 -2.41 17.07 7.21
C VAL A 43 -2.88 15.61 7.32
N ARG A 44 -4.07 15.37 7.91
CA ARG A 44 -4.66 14.03 7.95
C ARG A 44 -5.04 13.54 6.56
N ALA A 45 -5.73 14.36 5.77
CA ALA A 45 -6.12 14.02 4.41
C ALA A 45 -4.90 13.75 3.51
N ASP A 46 -3.86 14.59 3.57
CA ASP A 46 -2.62 14.42 2.81
C ASP A 46 -1.91 13.11 3.21
N ARG A 47 -1.91 12.78 4.51
CA ARG A 47 -1.36 11.51 5.00
C ARG A 47 -2.17 10.31 4.52
N ASP A 48 -3.48 10.37 4.60
CA ASP A 48 -4.37 9.29 4.15
C ASP A 48 -4.25 9.08 2.62
N GLN A 49 -4.13 10.17 1.87
CA GLN A 49 -3.85 10.14 0.43
C GLN A 49 -2.51 9.46 0.14
N ALA A 50 -1.43 9.87 0.81
CA ALA A 50 -0.11 9.26 0.61
C ALA A 50 -0.07 7.76 0.96
N LEU A 51 -0.80 7.35 2.02
CA LEU A 51 -0.95 5.93 2.38
C LEU A 51 -1.73 5.15 1.31
N SER A 52 -2.78 5.76 0.75
CA SER A 52 -3.57 5.17 -0.34
C SER A 52 -2.75 5.03 -1.63
N GLU A 53 -2.00 6.06 -2.01
CA GLU A 53 -1.14 6.04 -3.20
C GLU A 53 -0.06 4.97 -3.08
N LYS A 54 0.58 4.86 -1.91
CA LYS A 54 1.56 3.80 -1.64
C LYS A 54 0.93 2.40 -1.76
N ALA A 55 -0.22 2.17 -1.14
CA ALA A 55 -0.91 0.89 -1.21
C ALA A 55 -1.32 0.52 -2.64
N TRP A 56 -1.71 1.52 -3.45
CA TRP A 56 -2.04 1.32 -4.85
C TRP A 56 -0.80 0.97 -5.69
N ALA A 57 0.32 1.66 -5.48
CA ALA A 57 1.58 1.35 -6.16
C ALA A 57 2.08 -0.07 -5.83
N ASP A 58 1.97 -0.50 -4.57
CA ASP A 58 2.34 -1.86 -4.17
C ASP A 58 1.41 -2.92 -4.80
N TYR A 59 0.11 -2.62 -4.92
CA TYR A 59 -0.86 -3.46 -5.64
C TYR A 59 -0.51 -3.59 -7.13
N GLU A 60 -0.23 -2.49 -7.82
CA GLU A 60 0.14 -2.48 -9.23
C GLU A 60 1.42 -3.28 -9.47
N LEU A 61 2.45 -3.07 -8.65
CA LEU A 61 3.70 -3.81 -8.71
C LEU A 61 3.47 -5.32 -8.60
N ARG A 62 2.73 -5.76 -7.59
CA ARG A 62 2.48 -7.18 -7.36
C ARG A 62 1.64 -7.80 -8.47
N ARG A 63 0.63 -7.08 -8.97
CA ARG A 63 -0.19 -7.49 -10.12
C ARG A 63 0.68 -7.70 -11.36
N ASP A 64 1.56 -6.76 -11.67
CA ASP A 64 2.40 -6.83 -12.86
C ASP A 64 3.42 -7.97 -12.77
N VAL A 65 3.98 -8.21 -11.59
CA VAL A 65 4.86 -9.37 -11.33
C VAL A 65 4.10 -10.68 -11.53
N TYR A 66 2.86 -10.81 -11.04
CA TYR A 66 2.06 -12.02 -11.19
C TYR A 66 1.62 -12.25 -12.65
N LEU A 67 1.25 -11.20 -13.37
CA LEU A 67 0.96 -11.28 -14.80
C LEU A 67 2.20 -11.68 -15.61
N GLY A 68 3.37 -11.14 -15.26
CA GLY A 68 4.65 -11.52 -15.85
C GLY A 68 4.97 -13.00 -15.62
N LEU A 69 4.78 -13.50 -14.39
CA LEU A 69 4.96 -14.92 -14.07
C LEU A 69 4.00 -15.78 -14.89
N ALA A 70 2.70 -15.44 -14.92
CA ALA A 70 1.69 -16.19 -15.65
C ALA A 70 2.07 -16.36 -17.13
N GLY A 71 2.44 -15.27 -17.80
CA GLY A 71 2.86 -15.32 -19.20
C GLY A 71 4.10 -16.19 -19.45
N GLN A 72 5.07 -16.20 -18.52
CA GLN A 72 6.25 -17.08 -18.65
C GLN A 72 5.93 -18.56 -18.41
N VAL A 73 4.99 -18.86 -17.51
CA VAL A 73 4.57 -20.24 -17.30
C VAL A 73 3.82 -20.76 -18.52
N ASP A 74 2.92 -19.97 -19.10
CA ASP A 74 2.20 -20.34 -20.33
C ASP A 74 3.16 -20.59 -21.49
N ALA A 75 4.13 -19.69 -21.69
CA ALA A 75 5.19 -19.84 -22.71
C ALA A 75 6.04 -21.11 -22.51
N LEU A 76 6.17 -21.59 -21.27
CA LEU A 76 6.89 -22.83 -20.98
C LEU A 76 6.10 -24.06 -21.43
N PHE A 77 4.78 -24.04 -21.28
CA PHE A 77 3.89 -25.14 -21.70
C PHE A 77 3.68 -25.20 -23.23
N GLU A 78 3.77 -24.07 -23.94
CA GLU A 78 3.58 -24.00 -25.40
C GLU A 78 4.80 -24.46 -26.24
N GLY A 79 5.84 -25.02 -25.60
CA GLY A 79 7.06 -25.50 -26.27
C GLY A 79 8.34 -24.77 -25.86
N GLY A 80 8.39 -24.31 -24.60
CA GLY A 80 9.34 -23.32 -24.11
C GLY A 80 10.82 -23.54 -24.44
N THR A 81 11.48 -22.46 -24.84
CA THR A 81 12.92 -22.39 -25.09
C THR A 81 13.73 -22.24 -23.79
N THR A 82 15.06 -22.45 -23.85
CA THR A 82 15.96 -22.19 -22.72
C THR A 82 15.85 -20.75 -22.21
N ALA A 83 15.61 -19.78 -23.09
CA ALA A 83 15.40 -18.39 -22.71
C ALA A 83 14.13 -18.20 -21.85
N ALA A 84 13.03 -18.87 -22.21
CA ALA A 84 11.78 -18.84 -21.44
C ALA A 84 11.97 -19.43 -20.03
N ARG A 85 12.81 -20.47 -19.88
CA ARG A 85 13.16 -21.04 -18.56
C ARG A 85 13.94 -20.05 -17.70
N VAL A 86 14.87 -19.30 -18.27
CA VAL A 86 15.65 -18.28 -17.54
C VAL A 86 14.72 -17.15 -17.08
N GLU A 87 13.83 -16.68 -17.96
CA GLU A 87 12.90 -15.61 -17.62
C GLU A 87 11.85 -16.05 -16.60
N LEU A 88 11.38 -17.30 -16.68
CA LEU A 88 10.52 -17.89 -15.65
C LEU A 88 11.21 -17.88 -14.27
N ASN A 89 12.47 -18.28 -14.18
CA ASN A 89 13.22 -18.25 -12.93
C ASN A 89 13.37 -16.82 -12.39
N ARG A 90 13.62 -15.85 -13.29
CA ARG A 90 13.71 -14.44 -12.92
C ARG A 90 12.38 -13.91 -12.38
N MET A 91 11.26 -14.23 -13.02
CA MET A 91 9.93 -13.86 -12.54
C MET A 91 9.60 -14.55 -11.22
N ALA A 92 9.93 -15.84 -11.07
CA ALA A 92 9.73 -16.58 -9.82
C ALA A 92 10.47 -15.95 -8.63
N ARG A 93 11.69 -15.42 -8.84
CA ARG A 93 12.41 -14.65 -7.80
C ARG A 93 11.68 -13.36 -7.42
N ARG A 94 11.14 -12.63 -8.40
CA ARG A 94 10.34 -11.41 -8.10
C ARG A 94 9.10 -11.74 -7.29
N VAL A 95 8.40 -12.82 -7.66
CA VAL A 95 7.22 -13.32 -6.93
C VAL A 95 7.56 -13.68 -5.49
N ARG A 96 8.74 -14.24 -5.21
CA ARG A 96 9.19 -14.50 -3.83
C ARG A 96 9.36 -13.25 -2.99
N LEU A 97 9.84 -12.15 -3.59
CA LEU A 97 10.03 -10.89 -2.88
C LEU A 97 8.70 -10.20 -2.57
N VAL A 98 7.78 -10.23 -3.53
CA VAL A 98 6.54 -9.46 -3.42
C VAL A 98 5.37 -10.28 -2.96
N GLY A 99 5.36 -11.61 -3.11
CA GLY A 99 4.18 -12.44 -2.86
C GLY A 99 3.96 -12.79 -1.40
N SER A 100 2.73 -13.19 -1.07
CA SER A 100 2.43 -13.78 0.24
C SER A 100 2.91 -15.22 0.34
N ASP A 101 3.02 -15.72 1.56
CA ASP A 101 3.43 -17.10 1.85
C ASP A 101 2.66 -18.14 1.02
N GLN A 102 1.35 -17.97 0.84
CA GLN A 102 0.54 -18.90 0.05
C GLN A 102 0.95 -18.95 -1.41
N VAL A 103 1.32 -17.80 -1.98
CA VAL A 103 1.80 -17.71 -3.37
C VAL A 103 3.19 -18.33 -3.48
N VAL A 104 4.08 -18.04 -2.53
CA VAL A 104 5.44 -18.59 -2.51
C VAL A 104 5.43 -20.10 -2.34
N LEU A 105 4.63 -20.64 -1.43
CA LEU A 105 4.49 -22.09 -1.22
C LEU A 105 3.96 -22.79 -2.49
N ALA A 106 2.90 -22.27 -3.10
CA ALA A 106 2.36 -22.85 -4.33
C ALA A 106 3.35 -22.76 -5.50
N LEU A 107 4.16 -21.70 -5.56
CA LEU A 107 5.22 -21.55 -6.54
C LEU A 107 6.32 -22.61 -6.34
N ASN A 108 6.72 -22.85 -5.09
CA ASN A 108 7.72 -23.87 -4.79
C ASN A 108 7.22 -25.28 -5.12
N GLU A 109 5.97 -25.61 -4.79
CA GLU A 109 5.36 -26.89 -5.16
C GLU A 109 5.38 -27.11 -6.69
N LEU A 110 5.06 -26.07 -7.47
CA LEU A 110 5.16 -26.14 -8.93
C LEU A 110 6.59 -26.40 -9.40
N PHE A 111 7.57 -25.68 -8.84
CA PHE A 111 8.98 -25.85 -9.20
C PHE A 111 9.53 -27.21 -8.80
N GLU A 112 9.13 -27.74 -7.64
CA GLU A 112 9.46 -29.10 -7.23
C GLU A 112 8.84 -30.15 -8.14
N ALA A 113 7.57 -29.97 -8.53
CA ALA A 113 6.91 -30.86 -9.47
C ALA A 113 7.64 -30.89 -10.83
N ILE A 114 8.09 -29.73 -11.32
CA ILE A 114 8.91 -29.61 -12.53
C ILE A 114 10.26 -30.31 -12.36
N ARG A 115 10.98 -30.04 -11.25
CA ARG A 115 12.30 -30.63 -10.96
C ARG A 115 12.24 -32.15 -10.88
N ASN A 116 11.19 -32.68 -10.26
CA ASN A 116 11.01 -34.12 -10.07
C ASN A 116 10.47 -34.83 -11.32
N GLY A 117 10.23 -34.11 -12.43
CA GLY A 117 9.68 -34.69 -13.66
C GLY A 117 8.27 -35.26 -13.46
N SER A 118 7.46 -34.62 -12.63
CA SER A 118 6.11 -35.09 -12.30
C SER A 118 5.23 -35.15 -13.55
N GLY A 119 4.28 -36.10 -13.57
CA GLY A 119 3.35 -36.25 -14.69
C GLY A 119 2.47 -35.01 -14.91
N GLN A 120 1.95 -34.86 -16.13
CA GLN A 120 1.17 -33.69 -16.58
C GLN A 120 0.02 -33.32 -15.62
N ALA A 121 -0.69 -34.31 -15.08
CA ALA A 121 -1.81 -34.08 -14.15
C ALA A 121 -1.39 -33.44 -12.82
N VAL A 122 -0.18 -33.72 -12.33
CA VAL A 122 0.37 -33.11 -11.10
C VAL A 122 0.78 -31.67 -11.40
N LEU A 123 1.48 -31.46 -12.52
CA LEU A 123 1.89 -30.13 -12.97
C LEU A 123 0.68 -29.20 -13.18
N GLU A 124 -0.39 -29.68 -13.82
CA GLU A 124 -1.61 -28.90 -14.01
C GLU A 124 -2.26 -28.51 -12.68
N ARG A 125 -2.26 -29.42 -11.69
CA ARG A 125 -2.79 -29.15 -10.35
C ARG A 125 -1.98 -28.07 -9.63
N CYS A 126 -0.65 -28.18 -9.63
CA CYS A 126 0.25 -27.19 -9.03
C CYS A 126 0.10 -25.82 -9.73
N TYR A 127 -0.02 -25.81 -11.06
CA TYR A 127 -0.29 -24.61 -11.83
C TYR A 127 -1.61 -23.95 -11.39
N ARG A 128 -2.72 -24.71 -11.35
CA ARG A 128 -4.02 -24.18 -10.89
C ARG A 128 -3.95 -23.67 -9.44
N ALA A 129 -3.24 -24.37 -8.56
CA ALA A 129 -3.05 -23.96 -7.18
C ALA A 129 -2.32 -22.61 -7.08
N LEU A 130 -1.22 -22.42 -7.82
CA LEU A 130 -0.48 -21.17 -7.89
C LEU A 130 -1.35 -20.00 -8.38
N PHE A 131 -2.10 -20.19 -9.46
CA PHE A 131 -2.98 -19.13 -9.99
C PHE A 131 -4.12 -18.78 -9.02
N ASN A 132 -4.66 -19.77 -8.32
CA ASN A 132 -5.68 -19.53 -7.30
C ASN A 132 -5.10 -18.78 -6.10
N ALA A 133 -3.89 -19.11 -5.66
CA ALA A 133 -3.19 -18.38 -4.60
C ALA A 133 -2.93 -16.92 -5.02
N MET A 134 -2.40 -16.67 -6.21
CA MET A 134 -2.17 -15.31 -6.73
C MET A 134 -3.46 -14.48 -6.81
N ARG A 135 -4.57 -15.08 -7.28
CA ARG A 135 -5.87 -14.41 -7.34
C ARG A 135 -6.41 -14.07 -5.95
N ARG A 136 -6.27 -15.00 -4.99
CA ARG A 136 -6.71 -14.78 -3.61
C ARG A 136 -5.91 -13.65 -2.97
N ASP A 137 -4.60 -13.69 -3.13
CA ASP A 137 -3.68 -12.68 -2.62
C ASP A 137 -4.01 -11.27 -3.17
N ILE A 138 -4.18 -11.14 -4.49
CA ILE A 138 -4.63 -9.87 -5.12
C ILE A 138 -5.98 -9.38 -4.58
N ARG A 139 -6.92 -10.29 -4.30
CA ARG A 139 -8.23 -9.91 -3.74
C ARG A 139 -8.13 -9.44 -2.30
N GLU A 140 -7.28 -10.08 -1.50
CA GLU A 140 -7.04 -9.69 -0.10
C GLU A 140 -6.38 -8.32 -0.01
N LEU A 141 -5.52 -7.94 -0.97
CA LEU A 141 -4.90 -6.61 -1.06
C LEU A 141 -5.87 -5.46 -1.33
N ARG A 142 -7.05 -5.74 -1.88
CA ARG A 142 -8.11 -4.72 -1.99
C ARG A 142 -8.67 -4.30 -0.63
N VAL A 143 -8.39 -5.08 0.42
CA VAL A 143 -8.99 -4.93 1.75
C VAL A 143 -7.93 -4.65 2.83
N LEU A 144 -6.71 -5.16 2.66
CA LEU A 144 -5.62 -5.07 3.64
C LEU A 144 -4.30 -4.63 2.99
N PRO A 145 -3.42 -3.93 3.72
CA PRO A 145 -2.11 -3.56 3.19
C PRO A 145 -1.27 -4.80 2.85
N PRO A 146 -0.38 -4.71 1.84
CA PRO A 146 0.44 -5.84 1.42
C PRO A 146 1.34 -6.35 2.53
N ARG A 147 1.32 -7.67 2.71
CA ARG A 147 2.28 -8.41 3.55
C ARG A 147 3.22 -9.15 2.61
N GLY A 148 4.53 -8.98 2.81
CA GLY A 148 5.54 -9.80 2.14
C GLY A 148 5.46 -11.26 2.62
N THR A 149 6.43 -12.07 2.20
CA THR A 149 6.60 -13.42 2.73
C THR A 149 7.30 -13.38 4.08
N ASP A 150 6.76 -14.07 5.08
CA ASP A 150 7.38 -14.27 6.40
C ASP A 150 8.09 -15.65 6.49
N LEU A 151 8.11 -16.40 5.38
CA LEU A 151 8.78 -17.70 5.29
C LEU A 151 10.30 -17.60 5.46
N ASN A 152 10.87 -18.60 6.13
CA ASN A 152 12.30 -18.75 6.34
C ASN A 152 13.04 -19.19 5.06
N GLU A 153 14.36 -19.10 5.07
CA GLU A 153 15.26 -19.49 3.95
C GLU A 153 15.00 -20.92 3.41
N ASP A 154 14.57 -21.84 4.27
CA ASP A 154 14.20 -23.22 3.91
C ASP A 154 13.06 -23.29 2.88
N ALA A 155 12.21 -22.27 2.81
CA ALA A 155 11.13 -22.17 1.84
C ALA A 155 11.61 -21.66 0.47
N PHE A 156 12.90 -21.43 0.24
CA PHE A 156 13.42 -20.94 -1.03
C PHE A 156 14.40 -21.94 -1.67
N PRO A 157 13.91 -23.09 -2.17
CA PRO A 157 14.75 -24.21 -2.61
C PRO A 157 15.66 -23.92 -3.83
N ILE A 158 15.52 -22.75 -4.47
CA ILE A 158 16.36 -22.31 -5.60
C ILE A 158 17.57 -21.50 -5.12
N GLU A 159 17.55 -20.98 -3.89
CA GLU A 159 18.66 -20.20 -3.33
C GLU A 159 19.67 -21.08 -2.61
N GLY A 160 19.26 -22.29 -2.18
CA GLY A 160 20.15 -23.30 -1.59
C GLY A 160 20.63 -22.90 -0.19
N ALA A 161 20.83 -23.90 0.67
CA ALA A 161 21.56 -23.72 1.91
C ALA A 161 23.06 -23.50 1.57
N GLY A 162 23.42 -22.28 1.21
CA GLY A 162 24.81 -21.86 1.03
C GLY A 162 25.24 -21.61 -0.41
N GLY A 163 25.73 -20.38 -0.61
CA GLY A 163 26.65 -19.94 -1.65
C GLY A 163 27.35 -18.68 -1.18
#